data_AF-A0A2S8AEU5-F1
#
_entry.id   AF-A0A2S8AEU5-F1
#
_cell.length_a   1.000
_cell.length_b   1.000
_cell.length_c   1.000
_cell.angle_alpha   90.00
_cell.angle_beta   90.00
_cell.angle_gamma   90.00
#
_symmetry.space_group_name_H-M   'P 1'
#
loop_
_entity.id
_entity.type
_entity.pdbx_description
1 polymer ?
#
loop_
_entity_poly.entity_id
_entity_poly.type
_entity_poly.pdbx_seq_one_letter_code
_entity_poly.pdbx_strand_id
1 'polypeptide(L)' 'MYQILKRLVKRTKIKKRIYPHLLRHSIASHLLQRGMELEQISKFLGHSSLESTQRYTHIEVRSRNLAIRSK' A
#
# COMPACT_ATOMS: atom_id res chain seq x y z
N MET A 1 7.60 12.89 11.20
CA MET A 1 6.59 11.90 10.72
C MET A 1 5.97 11.06 11.85
N TYR A 2 6.74 10.25 12.58
CA TYR A 2 6.21 9.29 13.58
C TYR A 2 5.36 9.92 14.70
N GLN A 3 5.78 11.07 15.23
CA GLN A 3 5.07 11.75 16.33
C GLN A 3 3.72 12.36 15.92
N ILE A 4 3.56 12.73 14.65
CA ILE A 4 2.29 13.23 14.09
C ILE A 4 1.33 12.04 13.93
N LEU A 5 1.82 10.94 13.36
CA LEU A 5 1.04 9.71 13.21
C LEU A 5 0.55 9.19 14.58
N LYS A 6 1.41 9.17 15.60
CA LYS A 6 1.04 8.76 16.95
C LYS A 6 -0.08 9.61 17.54
N ARG A 7 -0.07 10.93 17.30
CA ARG A 7 -1.14 11.85 17.73
C ARG A 7 -2.45 11.59 17.00
N LEU A 8 -2.41 11.34 15.70
CA LEU A 8 -3.61 11.04 14.90
C LEU A 8 -4.23 9.70 15.32
N VAL A 9 -3.42 8.66 15.48
CA VAL A 9 -3.87 7.32 15.87
C VAL A 9 -4.55 7.34 17.25
N LYS A 10 -4.04 8.13 18.20
CA LYS A 10 -4.67 8.33 19.51
C LYS A 10 -6.09 8.88 19.45
N ARG A 11 -6.46 9.57 18.36
CA ARG A 11 -7.82 10.11 18.14
C ARG A 11 -8.76 9.11 17.46
N THR A 12 -8.28 7.91 17.13
CA THR A 12 -9.06 6.85 16.47
C THR A 12 -9.38 5.73 17.45
N LYS A 13 -10.39 4.91 17.15
CA LYS A 13 -10.71 3.69 17.92
C LYS A 13 -9.89 2.46 17.44
N ILE A 14 -8.81 2.66 16.68
CA ILE A 14 -8.06 1.57 16.06
C ILE A 14 -7.17 0.90 17.10
N LYS A 15 -7.43 -0.37 17.38
CA LYS A 15 -6.64 -1.19 18.33
C LYS A 15 -5.35 -1.76 17.72
N LYS A 16 -5.22 -1.79 16.40
CA LYS A 16 -4.02 -2.26 15.71
C LYS A 16 -2.87 -1.24 15.86
N ARG A 17 -1.64 -1.74 16.00
CA ARG A 17 -0.44 -0.91 16.03
C ARG A 17 -0.21 -0.27 14.66
N ILE A 18 -0.40 1.04 14.57
CA ILE A 18 -0.17 1.82 13.35
C ILE A 18 1.23 2.45 13.37
N TYR A 19 1.98 2.25 12.29
CA TYR A 19 3.29 2.84 12.06
C TYR A 19 3.43 3.24 10.58
N PRO A 20 4.36 4.14 10.22
CA PRO A 20 4.39 4.75 8.88
C PRO A 20 4.46 3.74 7.73
N HIS A 21 5.23 2.66 7.90
CA HIS A 21 5.36 1.61 6.89
C HIS A 21 4.04 0.84 6.67
N LEU A 22 3.24 0.60 7.74
CA LEU A 22 1.93 -0.02 7.61
C LEU A 22 0.96 0.84 6.78
N LEU A 23 0.93 2.15 7.04
CA LEU A 23 0.10 3.08 6.28
C LEU A 23 0.50 3.11 4.80
N ARG A 24 1.81 3.11 4.52
CA ARG A 24 2.35 3.06 3.16
C ARG A 24 1.90 1.80 2.41
N HIS A 25 1.97 0.64 3.08
CA HIS A 25 1.48 -0.63 2.53
C HIS A 25 -0.02 -0.63 2.25
N SER A 26 -0.82 -0.10 3.18
CA SER A 26 -2.27 -0.02 3.00
C SER A 26 -2.65 0.84 1.79
N ILE A 27 -2.00 2.00 1.63
CA ILE A 27 -2.25 2.90 0.49
C ILE A 27 -1.81 2.26 -0.82
N ALA A 28 -0.61 1.68 -0.87
CA ALA A 28 -0.11 1.01 -2.08
C ALA A 28 -1.00 -0.16 -2.52
N SER A 29 -1.39 -1.02 -1.57
CA SER A 29 -2.28 -2.16 -1.85
C SER A 29 -3.64 -1.68 -2.36
N HIS A 30 -4.18 -0.61 -1.78
CA HIS A 30 -5.45 -0.05 -2.18
C HIS A 30 -5.43 0.55 -3.59
N LEU A 31 -4.35 1.27 -3.94
CA LEU A 31 -4.17 1.82 -5.30
C LEU A 31 -3.99 0.72 -6.33
N LEU A 32 -3.22 -0.31 -6.00
CA LEU A 32 -3.01 -1.47 -6.88
C LEU A 32 -4.32 -2.22 -7.14
N GLN A 33 -5.13 -2.44 -6.10
CA GLN A 33 -6.46 -3.04 -6.24
C GLN A 33 -7.41 -2.23 -7.13
N ARG A 34 -7.19 -0.92 -7.23
CA ARG A 34 -7.94 -0.02 -8.13
C ARG A 34 -7.37 0.04 -9.54
N GLY A 35 -6.40 -0.82 -9.86
CA GLY A 35 -5.82 -0.92 -11.21
C GLY A 35 -4.75 0.14 -11.50
N MET A 36 -4.25 0.85 -10.49
CA MET A 36 -3.11 1.75 -10.70
C MET A 36 -1.83 0.95 -10.93
N GLU A 37 -1.04 1.36 -11.92
CA GLU A 37 0.21 0.69 -12.24
C GLU A 37 1.28 0.93 -11.17
N LEU A 38 2.18 -0.05 -10.98
CA LEU A 38 3.22 0.02 -9.96
C LEU A 38 4.15 1.23 -10.11
N GLU A 39 4.42 1.67 -11.35
CA GLU A 39 5.22 2.87 -11.61
C GLU A 39 4.51 4.13 -11.10
N GLN A 40 3.20 4.25 -11.31
CA GLN A 40 2.38 5.35 -10.83
C GLN A 40 2.31 5.34 -9.29
N ILE A 41 2.15 4.16 -8.67
CA ILE A 41 2.17 4.01 -7.21
C ILE A 41 3.55 4.40 -6.64
N SER A 42 4.65 4.01 -7.29
CA SER A 42 6.01 4.34 -6.87
C SER A 42 6.26 5.85 -6.91
N LYS A 43 5.83 6.52 -7.98
CA LYS A 43 5.87 7.98 -8.11
C LYS A 43 5.01 8.67 -7.05
N PHE A 44 3.78 8.20 -6.85
CA PHE A 44 2.85 8.73 -5.84
C PHE A 44 3.42 8.63 -4.41
N LEU A 45 4.11 7.52 -4.10
CA LEU A 45 4.72 7.30 -2.79
C LEU A 45 6.09 7.96 -2.63
N GLY A 46 6.66 8.56 -3.68
CA GLY A 46 7.97 9.21 -3.65
C GLY A 46 9.11 8.26 -3.29
N HIS A 47 9.05 7.01 -3.74
CA HIS A 47 10.13 6.04 -3.54
C HIS A 47 11.31 6.36 -4.48
N SER A 48 12.51 6.56 -3.92
CA SER A 48 13.74 6.78 -4.71
C SER A 48 14.34 5.49 -5.28
N SER A 49 13.89 4.30 -4.86
CA SER A 49 14.30 3.00 -5.41
C SER A 49 13.11 2.08 -5.69
N LEU A 50 13.15 1.38 -6.83
CA LEU A 50 12.12 0.42 -7.27
C LEU A 50 12.07 -0.87 -6.43
N GLU A 51 13.12 -1.13 -5.63
CA GLU A 51 13.29 -2.32 -4.79
C GLU A 51 12.21 -2.43 -3.69
N SER A 52 11.70 -1.30 -3.20
CA SER A 52 10.55 -1.25 -2.28
C SER A 52 9.20 -1.55 -2.97
N THR A 53 9.13 -1.33 -4.29
CA THR A 53 7.92 -1.48 -5.10
C THR A 53 7.77 -2.91 -5.65
N GLN A 54 8.89 -3.63 -5.81
CA GLN A 54 8.91 -5.04 -6.23
C GLN A 54 8.11 -5.96 -5.30
N ARG A 55 7.96 -5.64 -4.00
CA ARG A 55 7.08 -6.41 -3.10
C ARG A 55 5.61 -6.43 -3.55
N TYR A 56 5.15 -5.40 -4.27
CA TYR A 56 3.76 -5.30 -4.73
C TYR A 56 3.48 -6.09 -6.02
N THR A 57 4.49 -6.54 -6.76
CA THR A 57 4.29 -7.38 -7.96
C THR A 57 3.62 -8.71 -7.60
N HIS A 58 3.98 -9.31 -6.45
CA HIS A 58 3.34 -10.51 -5.94
C HIS A 58 1.83 -10.33 -5.67
N ILE A 59 1.39 -9.11 -5.34
CA ILE A 59 -0.02 -8.80 -5.07
C ILE A 59 -0.80 -8.61 -6.37
N GLU A 60 -0.15 -8.04 -7.40
CA GLU A 60 -0.73 -7.84 -8.74
C GLU A 60 -1.01 -9.19 -9.42
N VAL A 61 -0.04 -10.12 -9.39
CA VAL A 61 -0.22 -11.49 -9.91
C VAL A 61 -1.40 -12.21 -9.25
N ARG A 62 -1.57 -12.06 -7.93
CA ARG A 62 -2.70 -12.66 -7.20
C ARG A 62 -4.03 -12.03 -7.62
N SER A 63 -4.08 -10.71 -7.80
CA SER A 63 -5.30 -9.98 -8.18
C SER A 63 -5.72 -10.29 -9.62
N ARG A 64 -4.76 -10.38 -10.53
CA ARG A 64 -4.98 -10.73 -11.94
C ARG A 64 -5.50 -12.17 -12.11
N ASN A 65 -4.95 -13.12 -11.36
CA ASN A 65 -5.41 -14.52 -11.39
C ASN A 65 -6.83 -14.70 -10.83
N LEU A 66 -7.29 -13.83 -9.92
CA LEU A 66 -8.69 -13.82 -9.46
C LEU A 66 -9.65 -13.27 -10.53
N ALA A 67 -9.24 -12.25 -11.28
CA ALA A 67 -10.06 -11.68 -12.35
C ALA A 67 -10.24 -12.63 -13.56
N ILE A 68 -9.25 -13.48 -13.85
CA ILE A 68 -9.32 -14.47 -14.93
C ILE A 68 -10.20 -15.68 -14.56
N ARG A 69 -10.28 -16.03 -13.26
CA ARG A 69 -11.06 -17.20 -12.78
C ARG A 69 -12.57 -16.97 -12.64
N SER A 70 -13.04 -15.72 -12.77
CA SER A 70 -14.46 -15.36 -12.68
C SER A 70 -15.13 -15.18 -14.05
N LYS A 71 -14.58 -15.78 -15.11
CA LYS A 71 -15.16 -15.84 -16.46
C LYS A 71 -15.47 -17.27 -16.85
#